data_AF-L5NEC2-F1
#
_entry.id   AF-L5NEC2-F1
#
_cell.length_a   1.000
_cell.length_b   1.000
_cell.length_c   1.000
_cell.angle_alpha   90.00
_cell.angle_beta   90.00
_cell.angle_gamma   90.00
#
_symmetry.space_group_name_H-M   'P 1'
#
loop_
_entity.id
_entity.type
_entity.pdbx_description
1 polymer ?
#
loop_
_entity_poly.entity_id
_entity_poly.type
_entity_poly.pdbx_seq_one_letter_code
_entity_poly.pdbx_strand_id
1 'polypeptide(L)'
;MAITNQTVLKKMSNEIQEAMLQYRDEQKVREHVRSIRLLADLLLEEEPVRTEAPVQEPTAEEIRRMMGVDAPSRPDQQKKVDHGEANGPSIFDF
;
A
#
# COMPACT_ATOMS: atom_id res chain seq x y z
N MET A 1 11.74 -12.45 8.86
CA MET A 1 11.31 -12.97 10.18
C MET A 1 10.07 -12.18 10.55
N ALA A 2 8.88 -12.74 10.37
CA ALA A 2 7.64 -12.02 10.72
C ALA A 2 7.53 -11.98 12.25
N ILE A 3 7.41 -10.79 12.82
CA ILE A 3 7.19 -10.63 14.26
C ILE A 3 5.75 -11.06 14.52
N THR A 4 5.56 -12.08 15.35
CA THR A 4 4.20 -12.53 15.69
C THR A 4 3.56 -11.60 16.73
N ASN A 5 2.24 -11.46 16.70
CA ASN A 5 1.48 -10.67 17.70
C ASN A 5 1.84 -11.09 19.13
N GLN A 6 2.05 -12.39 19.36
CA GLN A 6 2.48 -12.92 20.65
C GLN A 6 3.83 -12.33 21.11
N THR A 7 4.76 -12.13 20.19
CA THR A 7 6.08 -11.54 20.47
C THR A 7 5.96 -10.08 20.86
N VAL A 8 5.11 -9.31 20.18
CA VAL A 8 4.83 -7.90 20.50
C VAL A 8 4.18 -7.78 21.88
N LEU A 9 3.14 -8.57 22.14
CA LEU A 9 2.45 -8.59 23.44
C LEU A 9 3.39 -8.96 24.59
N LYS A 10 4.30 -9.93 24.38
CA LYS A 10 5.32 -10.28 25.38
C LYS A 10 6.28 -9.12 25.66
N LYS A 11 6.69 -8.38 24.63
CA LYS A 11 7.53 -7.18 24.80
C LYS A 11 6.80 -6.09 25.57
N MET A 12 5.53 -5.81 25.25
CA MET A 12 4.72 -4.83 25.99
C MET A 12 4.60 -5.21 27.47
N SER A 13 4.37 -6.49 27.78
CA SER A 13 4.33 -6.99 29.16
C SER A 13 5.64 -6.74 29.92
N ASN A 14 6.78 -7.03 29.29
CA ASN A 14 8.09 -6.79 29.89
C ASN A 14 8.32 -5.30 30.16
N GLU A 15 7.98 -4.41 29.23
CA GLU A 15 8.10 -2.96 29.43
C GLU A 15 7.24 -2.47 30.60
N ILE A 16 6.03 -3.02 30.78
CA ILE A 16 5.18 -2.72 31.93
C ILE A 16 5.85 -3.18 33.24
N GLN A 17 6.42 -4.38 33.25
CA GLN A 17 7.12 -4.89 34.44
C GLN A 17 8.34 -4.03 34.79
N GLU A 18 9.14 -3.62 33.81
CA GLU A 18 10.29 -2.72 34.02
C GLU A 18 9.85 -1.35 34.54
N ALA A 19 8.78 -0.77 33.98
CA ALA A 19 8.19 0.47 34.47
C ALA A 19 7.73 0.34 35.93
N MET A 20 7.15 -0.80 36.31
CA MET A 20 6.74 -1.08 37.68
C MET A 20 7.93 -1.20 38.64
N LEU A 21 9.07 -1.73 38.19
CA LEU A 21 10.30 -1.78 39.01
C LEU A 21 10.89 -0.37 39.23
N GLN A 22 10.73 0.50 38.23
CA GLN A 22 11.34 1.83 38.20
C GLN A 22 10.31 2.95 38.48
N TYR A 23 9.17 2.61 39.11
CA TYR A 23 8.02 3.50 39.30
C TYR A 23 8.30 4.82 40.04
N ARG A 24 9.41 4.90 40.77
CA ARG A 24 9.84 6.09 41.50
C ARG A 24 10.50 7.15 40.60
N ASP A 25 10.93 6.74 39.41
CA ASP A 25 11.55 7.60 38.43
C ASP A 25 10.54 7.89 37.31
N GLU A 26 9.89 9.05 37.39
CA GLU A 26 8.86 9.46 36.44
C GLU A 26 9.39 9.52 35.00
N GLN A 27 10.66 9.90 34.80
CA GLN A 27 11.23 9.97 33.45
C GLN A 27 11.31 8.59 32.82
N LYS A 28 11.78 7.60 33.59
CA LYS A 28 11.88 6.22 33.10
C LYS A 28 10.54 5.57 32.87
N VAL A 29 9.57 5.81 33.76
CA VAL A 29 8.18 5.35 33.54
C VAL A 29 7.64 5.91 32.22
N ARG A 30 7.88 7.21 31.94
CA ARG A 30 7.45 7.82 30.68
C ARG A 30 8.16 7.23 29.45
N GLU A 31 9.42 6.83 29.57
CA GLU A 31 10.14 6.15 28.49
C GLU A 31 9.53 4.78 28.19
N HIS A 32 9.29 3.95 29.21
CA HIS A 32 8.63 2.65 29.04
C HIS A 32 7.22 2.79 28.43
N VAL A 33 6.45 3.79 28.87
CA VAL A 33 5.13 4.08 28.29
C VAL A 33 5.23 4.48 26.81
N ARG A 34 6.26 5.24 26.40
CA ARG A 34 6.49 5.55 24.97
C ARG A 34 6.81 4.29 24.17
N SER A 35 7.62 3.38 24.71
CA SER A 35 7.92 2.10 24.07
C SER A 35 6.65 1.27 23.88
N ILE A 36 5.80 1.17 24.90
CA ILE A 36 4.53 0.45 24.83
C ILE A 36 3.61 1.06 23.77
N ARG A 37 3.52 2.40 23.71
CA ARG A 37 2.74 3.09 22.68
C ARG A 37 3.22 2.74 21.27
N LEU A 38 4.52 2.80 21.03
CA LEU A 38 5.09 2.47 19.71
C LEU A 38 4.80 1.01 19.30
N LEU A 39 4.88 0.08 20.25
CA LEU A 39 4.53 -1.32 20.00
C LEU A 39 3.05 -1.51 19.70
N ALA A 40 2.17 -0.75 20.36
CA ALA A 40 0.73 -0.76 20.10
C ALA A 40 0.43 -0.15 18.74
N ASP A 41 1.01 0.99 18.42
CA ASP A 41 0.84 1.70 17.15
C ASP A 41 1.24 0.76 15.98
N LEU A 42 2.39 0.07 16.08
CA LEU A 42 2.83 -0.91 15.08
C LEU A 42 1.82 -2.05 14.85
N LEU A 43 1.17 -2.53 15.91
CA LEU A 43 0.19 -3.62 15.81
C LEU A 43 -1.15 -3.14 15.22
N LEU A 44 -1.48 -1.86 15.39
CA LEU A 44 -2.71 -1.24 14.87
C LEU A 44 -2.54 -0.71 13.45
N GLU A 45 -1.32 -0.31 13.07
CA GLU A 45 -0.95 0.13 11.72
C GLU A 45 -0.89 -1.03 10.71
N GLU A 46 -0.70 -2.27 11.18
CA GLU A 46 -1.12 -3.45 10.42
C GLU A 46 -2.65 -3.45 10.35
N GLU A 47 -3.20 -2.59 9.48
CA GLU A 47 -4.56 -2.76 8.98
C GLU A 47 -4.68 -4.23 8.58
N PRO A 48 -5.73 -4.95 9.02
CA PRO A 48 -5.97 -6.28 8.50
C PRO A 48 -5.98 -6.10 7.00
N VAL A 49 -5.04 -6.74 6.28
CA VAL A 49 -5.03 -6.79 4.82
C VAL A 49 -6.46 -7.05 4.45
N ARG A 50 -7.16 -5.97 4.02
CA ARG A 50 -8.54 -6.07 3.56
C ARG A 50 -8.39 -7.06 2.47
N THR A 51 -8.87 -8.28 2.72
CA THR A 51 -8.71 -9.42 1.83
C THR A 51 -9.09 -8.85 0.48
N GLU A 52 -8.08 -8.60 -0.36
CA GLU A 52 -8.30 -7.90 -1.61
C GLU A 52 -9.35 -8.74 -2.27
N ALA A 53 -10.53 -8.15 -2.49
CA ALA A 53 -11.64 -8.87 -3.09
C ALA A 53 -11.04 -9.62 -4.27
N PRO A 54 -11.24 -10.95 -4.38
CA PRO A 54 -10.47 -11.77 -5.30
C PRO A 54 -10.49 -11.07 -6.64
N VAL A 55 -9.31 -10.66 -7.10
CA VAL A 55 -9.16 -9.95 -8.37
C VAL A 55 -9.84 -10.84 -9.40
N GLN A 56 -11.02 -10.43 -9.88
CA GLN A 56 -11.75 -11.24 -10.85
C GLN A 56 -10.86 -11.27 -12.09
N GLU A 57 -10.28 -12.44 -12.34
CA GLU A 57 -9.53 -12.67 -13.56
C GLU A 57 -10.45 -12.33 -14.73
N PRO A 58 -10.02 -11.44 -15.65
CA PRO A 58 -10.84 -11.07 -16.78
C PRO A 58 -11.19 -12.33 -17.58
N THR A 59 -12.45 -12.47 -17.91
CA THR A 59 -12.93 -13.62 -18.68
C THR A 59 -12.31 -13.61 -20.08
N ALA A 60 -12.19 -14.79 -20.70
CA ALA A 60 -11.62 -14.91 -22.05
C ALA A 60 -12.34 -14.04 -23.10
N GLU A 61 -13.62 -13.72 -22.88
CA GLU A 61 -14.40 -12.82 -23.72
C GLU A 61 -14.00 -11.34 -23.54
N GLU A 62 -13.73 -10.91 -22.32
CA GLU A 62 -13.25 -9.55 -22.03
C GLU A 62 -11.84 -9.33 -22.61
N ILE A 63 -10.97 -10.33 -22.50
CA ILE A 63 -9.63 -10.29 -23.12
C ILE A 63 -9.72 -10.20 -24.64
N ARG A 64 -10.64 -10.94 -25.27
CA ARG A 64 -10.87 -10.88 -26.74
C ARG A 64 -11.34 -9.49 -27.20
N ARG A 65 -12.21 -8.84 -26.43
CA ARG A 65 -12.67 -7.47 -26.72
C ARG A 65 -11.54 -6.44 -26.57
N MET A 66 -10.68 -6.59 -25.57
CA MET A 66 -9.49 -5.74 -25.41
C MET A 66 -8.47 -5.93 -26.54
N MET A 67 -8.32 -7.15 -27.06
CA MET A 67 -7.47 -7.44 -28.21
C MET A 67 -8.08 -7.02 -29.55
N GLY A 68 -9.28 -6.43 -29.56
CA GLY A 68 -9.93 -5.91 -30.76
C GLY A 68 -10.36 -6.98 -31.76
N VAL A 69 -10.46 -8.24 -31.34
CA VAL A 69 -10.73 -9.38 -32.23
C VAL A 69 -12.16 -9.36 -32.79
N ASP A 70 -13.08 -8.67 -32.10
CA ASP A 70 -14.48 -8.48 -32.52
C ASP A 70 -14.76 -7.11 -33.16
N ALA A 71 -13.73 -6.36 -33.55
CA ALA A 71 -13.95 -5.14 -34.33
C ALA A 71 -14.47 -5.52 -35.74
N PRO A 72 -15.69 -5.11 -36.14
CA PRO A 72 -16.11 -5.28 -37.53
C PRO A 72 -15.11 -4.51 -38.40
N SER A 73 -14.41 -5.24 -39.27
CA SER A 73 -13.45 -4.72 -40.24
C SER A 73 -14.09 -3.55 -40.99
N ARG A 74 -13.72 -2.31 -40.64
CA ARG A 74 -14.04 -1.13 -41.42
C ARG A 74 -13.02 -1.06 -42.55
N PRO A 75 -13.46 -0.89 -43.80
CA PRO A 75 -12.56 -0.94 -44.94
C PRO A 75 -11.49 0.16 -44.85
N ASP A 76 -10.28 -0.27 -45.15
CA ASP A 76 -9.03 0.46 -45.24
C ASP A 76 -9.22 1.86 -45.87
N GLN A 77 -9.06 2.91 -45.06
CA GLN A 77 -8.75 4.24 -45.56
C GLN A 77 -7.42 4.66 -44.95
N GLN A 78 -6.35 4.31 -45.65
CA GLN A 78 -5.03 4.90 -45.50
C GLN A 78 -5.12 6.43 -45.68
N LYS A 79 -5.37 7.15 -44.59
CA LYS A 79 -5.00 8.57 -44.50
C LYS A 79 -3.62 8.62 -43.87
N LYS A 80 -2.62 8.97 -44.69
CA LYS A 80 -1.32 9.46 -44.21
C LYS A 80 -1.61 10.63 -43.26
N VAL A 81 -1.43 10.42 -41.96
CA VAL A 81 -1.47 11.50 -40.98
C VAL A 81 -0.11 12.16 -41.00
N ASP A 82 -0.07 13.36 -41.56
CA ASP A 82 1.06 14.28 -41.50
C ASP A 82 1.20 14.76 -40.04
N HIS A 83 2.18 14.23 -39.30
CA HIS A 83 2.45 14.60 -37.91
C HIS A 83 3.27 15.90 -37.84
N GLY A 84 2.78 16.94 -38.51
CA GLY A 84 3.48 18.22 -38.66
C GLY A 84 3.51 19.09 -37.41
N GLU A 85 2.60 18.93 -36.43
CA GLU A 85 2.42 19.96 -35.39
C GLU A 85 1.68 19.47 -34.12
N ALA A 86 1.83 18.20 -33.72
CA ALA A 86 1.09 17.64 -32.57
C ALA A 86 1.71 17.94 -31.19
N ASN A 87 2.89 18.55 -31.13
CA ASN A 87 3.53 18.98 -29.89
C ASN A 87 3.69 20.50 -29.93
N GLY A 88 2.72 21.22 -29.38
CA GLY A 88 2.85 22.66 -29.13
C GLY A 88 4.06 22.97 -28.22
N PRO A 89 4.48 24.25 -28.12
CA PRO A 89 5.67 24.61 -27.36
C PRO A 89 5.54 24.15 -25.90
N SER A 90 6.53 23.36 -25.47
CA SER A 90 6.59 22.76 -24.14
C SER A 90 6.45 23.82 -23.05
N ILE A 91 5.60 23.56 -22.06
CA ILE A 91 5.33 24.46 -20.92
C ILE A 91 6.40 24.38 -19.83
N PHE A 92 7.44 23.58 -20.03
CA PHE A 92 8.63 23.53 -19.17
C PHE A 92 9.74 24.41 -19.75
N ASP A 93 9.48 25.71 -19.83
CA ASP A 93 10.51 26.74 -19.98
C ASP A 93 10.66 27.42 -18.61
N PHE A 94 11.67 26.99 -17.86
CA PHE A 94 12.09 27.57 -16.57
C PHE A 94 13.42 28.28 -16.75
#